data_AF-A0A2V6EWK5-F1
#
_entry.id   AF-A0A2V6EWK5-F1
#
_cell.length_a   1.000
_cell.length_b   1.000
_cell.length_c   1.000
_cell.angle_alpha   90.00
_cell.angle_beta   90.00
_cell.angle_gamma   90.00
#
_symmetry.space_group_name_H-M   'P 1'
#
loop_
_entity.id
_entity.type
_entity.pdbx_description
1 polymer ?
#
loop_
_entity_poly.entity_id
_entity_poly.type
_entity_poly.pdbx_seq_one_letter_code
_entity_poly.pdbx_strand_id
1 'polypeptide(L)'
;MAEQWIIRVGGKEYGPADLATLREWKTDGRVLPTNPARGVDVDSAAVAISAKEAPWKTAGDIPGLFQVEPPPVQARIEANASPARTVSRAGASGRIVADTAATTTSKPPSRNILVETFRIYFRGFFQFFCLALLSIVPILCAELTSRFIDTAPGLNVDLRTLVAMAFGLCMLVLRIVLIPVYIAGIQILTAELATGHRIGFLSVLNGAVKYWPRVAGLGLFVYGVFFLLILFALGIAIMVVTSATLFSIVLALGLLAFQVWLFGRFFINVLFWQQFTVLENSTAADALRESRELARSGRDLPWYQRPLWRGAFIVSIWFAFVIAITVVPEWPMLRDYFVELMRTQDPQALMQKMNTSLQTHGFNYPALALNILQRILQPLLGVAFVVLYLDSIGDNES
;
A
#
# COMPACT_ATOMS: atom_id res chain seq x y z
N MET A 1 28.39 -9.17 32.10
CA MET A 1 27.84 -10.29 32.91
C MET A 1 26.57 -10.79 32.22
N ALA A 2 26.31 -12.10 32.20
CA ALA A 2 25.24 -12.67 31.37
C ALA A 2 23.86 -12.46 32.01
N GLU A 3 22.91 -11.91 31.25
CA GLU A 3 21.51 -11.79 31.66
C GLU A 3 20.91 -13.19 31.89
N GLN A 4 20.31 -13.40 33.06
CA GLN A 4 19.68 -14.66 33.44
C GLN A 4 18.16 -14.52 33.48
N TRP A 5 17.44 -15.56 33.08
CA TRP A 5 15.99 -15.54 32.92
C TRP A 5 15.33 -16.75 33.59
N ILE A 6 14.10 -16.55 34.07
CA ILE A 6 13.21 -17.58 34.56
C ILE A 6 12.04 -17.70 33.59
N ILE A 7 11.77 -18.92 33.08
CA ILE A 7 10.67 -19.24 32.18
C ILE A 7 9.61 -20.05 32.92
N ARG A 8 8.33 -19.75 32.70
CA ARG A 8 7.21 -20.50 33.25
C ARG A 8 6.59 -21.41 32.18
N VAL A 9 6.51 -22.70 32.47
CA VAL A 9 5.89 -23.71 31.59
C VAL A 9 4.89 -24.52 32.40
N GLY A 10 3.61 -24.51 32.01
CA GLY A 10 2.57 -25.27 32.71
C GLY A 10 2.40 -24.92 34.20
N GLY A 11 2.68 -23.68 34.59
CA GLY A 11 2.59 -23.22 35.98
C GLY A 11 3.83 -23.50 36.85
N LYS A 12 4.86 -24.18 36.32
CA LYS A 12 6.15 -24.37 36.99
C LYS A 12 7.19 -23.39 36.47
N GLU A 13 8.00 -22.85 37.37
CA GLU A 13 9.10 -21.93 37.05
C GLU A 13 10.41 -22.71 36.84
N TYR A 14 11.13 -22.37 35.78
CA TYR A 14 12.40 -22.98 35.38
C TYR A 14 13.44 -21.87 35.18
N GLY A 15 14.56 -21.95 35.91
CA GLY A 15 15.65 -20.97 35.87
C GLY A 15 16.34 -20.82 37.23
N PRO A 16 17.29 -19.87 37.37
CA PRO A 16 17.76 -18.92 36.37
C PRO A 16 18.62 -19.59 35.28
N ALA A 17 18.31 -19.31 34.00
CA ALA A 17 19.01 -19.83 32.83
C ALA A 17 19.55 -18.66 31.98
N ASP A 18 20.74 -18.82 31.41
CA ASP A 18 21.30 -17.85 30.48
C ASP A 18 20.73 -18.01 29.06
N LEU A 19 21.03 -17.05 28.19
CA LEU A 19 20.49 -17.04 26.83
C LEU A 19 20.95 -18.26 25.99
N ALA A 20 22.13 -18.82 26.27
CA ALA A 20 22.62 -20.01 25.59
C ALA A 20 21.77 -21.25 25.96
N THR A 21 21.50 -21.41 27.25
CA THR A 21 20.65 -22.49 27.79
C THR A 21 19.21 -22.38 27.28
N LEU A 22 18.66 -21.17 27.19
CA LEU A 22 17.31 -20.97 26.65
C LEU A 22 17.22 -21.33 25.16
N ARG A 23 18.28 -21.10 24.37
CA ARG A 23 18.32 -21.52 22.95
C ARG A 23 18.34 -23.03 22.80
N GLU A 24 19.02 -23.73 23.70
CA GLU A 24 18.98 -25.20 23.77
C GLU A 24 17.56 -25.67 24.07
N TRP A 25 16.90 -25.09 25.09
CA TRP A 25 15.52 -25.45 25.45
C TRP A 25 14.49 -25.12 24.37
N LYS A 26 14.73 -24.08 23.58
CA LYS A 26 13.97 -23.79 22.36
C LYS A 26 14.15 -24.89 21.31
N THR A 27 15.40 -25.32 21.08
CA THR A 27 15.71 -26.37 20.09
C THR A 27 15.05 -27.70 20.47
N ASP A 28 14.98 -27.99 21.77
CA ASP A 28 14.28 -29.14 22.33
C ASP A 28 12.75 -29.00 22.38
N GLY A 29 12.18 -27.88 21.92
CA GLY A 29 10.74 -27.61 21.93
C GLY A 29 10.13 -27.38 23.31
N ARG A 30 10.94 -27.17 24.35
CA ARG A 30 10.51 -26.98 25.74
C ARG A 30 10.12 -25.53 26.05
N VAL A 31 10.58 -24.58 25.25
CA VAL A 31 10.26 -23.15 25.35
C VAL A 31 9.56 -22.70 24.08
N LEU A 32 8.32 -22.22 24.23
CA LEU A 32 7.53 -21.63 23.15
C LEU A 32 7.58 -20.09 23.24
N PRO A 33 7.38 -19.37 22.12
CA PRO A 33 7.35 -17.92 22.12
C PRO A 33 6.38 -17.34 23.15
N THR A 34 5.23 -17.99 23.37
CA THR A 34 4.16 -17.55 24.27
C THR A 34 4.42 -17.79 25.76
N ASN A 35 5.51 -18.48 26.12
CA ASN A 35 5.76 -18.84 27.52
C ASN A 35 6.11 -17.58 28.34
N PRO A 36 5.56 -17.41 29.55
CA PRO A 36 5.94 -16.29 30.42
C PRO A 36 7.41 -16.38 30.83
N ALA A 37 8.09 -15.23 30.83
CA ALA A 37 9.50 -15.08 31.13
C ALA A 37 9.77 -13.86 32.03
N ARG A 38 10.75 -13.96 32.91
CA ARG A 38 11.17 -12.86 33.81
C ARG A 38 12.68 -12.82 33.90
N GLY A 39 13.27 -11.63 33.76
CA GLY A 39 14.70 -11.41 33.98
C GLY A 39 15.04 -11.42 35.47
N VAL A 40 16.19 -11.99 35.83
CA VAL A 40 16.76 -11.95 37.18
C VAL A 40 17.86 -10.91 37.18
N ASP A 41 17.66 -9.82 37.94
CA ASP A 41 18.71 -8.82 38.15
C ASP A 41 19.72 -9.38 39.17
N VAL A 42 20.99 -9.51 38.76
CA VAL A 42 22.03 -10.17 39.55
C VAL A 42 22.74 -9.16 40.43
N ASP A 43 21.99 -8.55 41.36
CA ASP A 43 22.52 -7.91 42.56
C ASP A 43 21.94 -8.60 43.79
N SER A 44 22.40 -9.83 44.00
CA SER A 44 22.09 -10.63 45.19
C SER A 44 22.89 -10.14 46.41
N ALA A 45 22.55 -8.95 46.93
CA ALA A 45 22.95 -8.54 48.28
C ALA A 45 22.06 -7.46 48.93
N ALA A 46 21.10 -6.85 48.22
CA ALA A 46 20.34 -5.75 48.80
C ALA A 46 18.84 -5.71 48.45
N VAL A 47 18.14 -6.84 48.35
CA VAL A 47 16.66 -6.81 48.32
C VAL A 47 16.07 -7.99 49.09
N ALA A 48 16.23 -8.00 50.41
CA ALA A 48 15.32 -8.71 51.30
C ALA A 48 14.03 -7.89 51.59
N ILE A 49 13.85 -6.72 50.93
CA ILE A 49 12.73 -5.82 51.16
C ILE A 49 12.31 -5.15 49.85
N SER A 50 11.90 -5.92 48.84
CA SER A 50 11.01 -5.46 47.75
C SER A 50 10.70 -6.63 46.80
N ALA A 51 9.97 -7.63 47.29
CA ALA A 51 9.31 -8.61 46.43
C ALA A 51 8.10 -7.95 45.74
N LYS A 52 8.34 -6.89 44.95
CA LYS A 52 7.31 -6.17 44.21
C LYS A 52 7.64 -6.21 42.72
N GLU A 53 7.29 -7.36 42.15
CA GLU A 53 6.86 -7.58 40.77
C GLU A 53 7.71 -6.93 39.65
N ALA A 54 8.85 -7.55 39.31
CA ALA A 54 9.34 -7.44 37.95
C ALA A 54 8.31 -8.10 37.00
N PRO A 55 7.77 -7.37 36.00
CA PRO A 55 6.65 -7.84 35.18
C PRO A 55 7.06 -9.05 34.34
N TRP A 56 6.20 -10.07 34.34
CA TRP A 56 6.32 -11.21 33.43
C TRP A 56 6.15 -10.72 31.98
N LYS A 57 7.16 -10.97 31.15
CA LYS A 57 7.14 -10.75 29.70
C LYS A 57 6.96 -12.07 28.97
N THR A 58 6.86 -12.03 27.65
CA THR A 58 6.72 -13.25 26.83
C THR A 58 8.12 -13.72 26.41
N ALA A 59 8.38 -15.03 26.35
CA ALA A 59 9.68 -15.57 25.96
C ALA A 59 10.07 -15.16 24.53
N GLY A 60 9.08 -14.89 23.67
CA GLY A 60 9.24 -14.28 22.35
C GLY A 60 9.81 -12.87 22.36
N ASP A 61 9.69 -12.14 23.47
CA ASP A 61 10.21 -10.78 23.63
C ASP A 61 11.68 -10.78 24.12
N ILE A 62 12.26 -11.96 24.42
CA ILE A 62 13.66 -12.08 24.84
C ILE A 62 14.57 -11.85 23.62
N PRO A 63 15.41 -10.79 23.62
CA PRO A 63 16.27 -10.47 22.48
C PRO A 63 17.19 -11.64 22.12
N GLY A 64 17.09 -12.15 20.90
CA GLY A 64 17.96 -13.22 20.40
C GLY A 64 17.59 -14.65 20.80
N LEU A 65 16.43 -14.88 21.44
CA LEU A 65 15.89 -16.23 21.70
C LEU A 65 14.98 -16.69 20.54
N PHE A 66 14.03 -15.86 20.15
CA PHE A 66 13.20 -16.05 18.96
C PHE A 66 13.57 -14.97 17.94
N GLN A 67 14.28 -15.34 16.88
CA GLN A 67 14.50 -14.44 15.75
C GLN A 67 13.15 -14.29 15.03
N VAL A 68 12.40 -13.25 15.37
CA VAL A 68 11.45 -12.66 14.42
C VAL A 68 12.31 -11.81 13.51
N GLU A 69 12.80 -12.40 12.42
CA GLU A 69 13.59 -11.67 11.44
C GLU A 69 12.68 -10.63 10.78
N PRO A 70 12.86 -9.33 11.05
CA PRO A 70 12.16 -8.29 10.33
C PRO A 70 12.66 -8.30 8.89
N PRO A 71 11.82 -7.95 7.89
CA PRO A 71 12.30 -7.80 6.52
C PRO A 71 13.50 -6.84 6.48
N PRO A 72 14.54 -7.12 5.67
CA PRO A 72 15.86 -6.48 5.74
C PRO A 72 15.86 -4.96 5.49
N VAL A 73 14.77 -4.39 4.94
CA VAL A 73 14.59 -2.93 4.86
C VAL A 73 14.42 -2.31 6.26
N GLN A 74 13.78 -3.02 7.20
CA GLN A 74 13.64 -2.58 8.60
C GLN A 74 14.95 -2.74 9.37
N ALA A 75 15.72 -3.82 9.12
CA ALA A 75 17.05 -4.00 9.73
C ALA A 75 18.06 -2.92 9.28
N ARG A 76 17.95 -2.43 8.03
CA ARG A 76 18.80 -1.35 7.51
C ARG A 76 18.51 0.00 8.18
N ILE A 77 17.25 0.27 8.55
CA ILE A 77 16.82 1.51 9.20
C ILE A 77 17.04 1.44 10.72
N GLU A 78 16.80 0.31 11.38
CA GLU A 78 17.12 0.14 12.81
C GLU A 78 18.63 0.18 13.08
N ALA A 79 19.45 -0.40 12.18
CA ALA A 79 20.91 -0.28 12.25
C ALA A 79 21.39 1.16 12.04
N ASN A 80 20.70 1.98 11.24
CA ASN A 80 21.03 3.39 11.02
C ASN A 80 20.35 4.35 12.03
N ALA A 81 19.29 3.94 12.72
CA ALA A 81 18.62 4.73 13.75
C ALA A 81 19.33 4.69 15.12
N SER A 82 20.23 3.73 15.34
CA SER A 82 21.16 3.72 16.47
C SER A 82 22.61 3.70 15.99
N PRO A 83 23.15 4.90 15.67
CA PRO A 83 24.16 5.45 16.58
C PRO A 83 24.04 6.98 16.83
N ALA A 84 22.98 7.64 16.38
CA ALA A 84 22.97 9.11 16.31
C ALA A 84 22.34 9.88 17.49
N ARG A 85 22.02 9.24 18.63
CA ARG A 85 21.44 9.97 19.80
C ARG A 85 22.11 9.78 21.15
N THR A 86 23.25 9.12 21.23
CA THR A 86 23.92 8.89 22.52
C THR A 86 25.40 9.24 22.53
N VAL A 87 25.86 10.25 21.78
CA VAL A 87 27.19 10.84 22.03
C VAL A 87 27.14 12.34 21.80
N SER A 88 26.55 13.06 22.76
CA SER A 88 26.83 14.49 22.93
C SER A 88 27.00 14.81 24.41
N ARG A 89 27.89 14.04 25.08
CA ARG A 89 28.52 14.40 26.36
C ARG A 89 29.61 13.39 26.77
N ALA A 90 30.82 13.51 26.25
CA ALA A 90 32.07 13.16 26.95
C ALA A 90 33.25 13.41 26.01
N GLY A 91 34.24 14.18 26.47
CA GLY A 91 35.39 14.57 25.69
C GLY A 91 36.49 13.50 25.60
N ALA A 92 37.42 13.81 24.70
CA ALA A 92 38.83 13.43 24.67
C ALA A 92 39.23 11.94 24.51
N SER A 93 40.15 11.79 23.55
CA SER A 93 41.19 10.77 23.44
C SER A 93 40.89 9.61 22.48
N GLY A 94 41.81 9.42 21.54
CA GLY A 94 41.62 8.63 20.34
C GLY A 94 42.03 7.18 20.46
N ARG A 95 41.72 6.41 19.42
CA ARG A 95 42.62 5.43 18.78
C ARG A 95 41.94 4.90 17.52
N ILE A 96 42.62 5.05 16.41
CA ILE A 96 42.28 4.40 15.14
C ILE A 96 42.47 2.89 15.34
N VAL A 97 41.39 2.13 15.20
CA VAL A 97 41.46 0.68 14.96
C VAL A 97 40.62 0.45 13.70
N ALA A 98 41.33 0.20 12.61
CA ALA A 98 40.77 -0.34 11.39
C ALA A 98 40.32 -1.78 11.69
N ASP A 99 39.07 -2.12 11.34
CA ASP A 99 38.78 -3.48 10.94
C ASP A 99 37.52 -3.59 10.08
N THR A 100 37.71 -4.26 8.94
CA THR A 100 36.73 -4.97 8.11
C THR A 100 35.57 -4.16 7.51
N ALA A 101 35.89 -3.40 6.45
CA ALA A 101 34.90 -2.98 5.46
C ALA A 101 34.38 -4.21 4.68
N ALA A 102 33.27 -4.78 5.14
CA ALA A 102 32.44 -5.63 4.30
C ALA A 102 31.80 -4.75 3.21
N THR A 103 32.37 -4.78 2.02
CA THR A 103 31.79 -4.24 0.78
C THR A 103 30.44 -4.88 0.51
N THR A 104 29.38 -4.33 1.09
CA THR A 104 28.02 -4.48 0.58
C THR A 104 27.93 -3.53 -0.61
N THR A 105 27.96 -4.10 -1.81
CA THR A 105 27.71 -3.39 -3.07
C THR A 105 26.39 -2.65 -2.98
N SER A 106 26.44 -1.35 -2.66
CA SER A 106 25.37 -0.41 -2.94
C SER A 106 25.20 -0.40 -4.46
N LYS A 107 24.08 -0.98 -4.91
CA LYS A 107 23.72 -0.95 -6.32
C LYS A 107 23.51 0.53 -6.68
N PRO A 108 24.19 1.07 -7.71
CA PRO A 108 24.10 2.48 -8.03
C PRO A 108 22.65 2.88 -8.40
N PRO A 109 22.24 4.14 -8.14
CA PRO A 109 20.89 4.62 -8.42
C PRO A 109 20.54 4.34 -9.88
N SER A 110 19.36 3.76 -10.09
CA SER A 110 18.98 3.25 -11.41
C SER A 110 18.70 4.43 -12.32
N ARG A 111 19.62 4.68 -13.28
CA ARG A 111 19.51 5.77 -14.27
C ARG A 111 18.24 5.69 -15.16
N ASN A 112 17.38 4.67 -14.99
CA ASN A 112 16.06 4.54 -15.61
C ASN A 112 15.07 3.76 -14.71
N ILE A 113 14.28 4.48 -13.89
CA ILE A 113 13.22 3.90 -13.03
C ILE A 113 12.27 3.00 -13.82
N LEU A 114 11.90 3.39 -15.04
CA LEU A 114 10.96 2.63 -15.87
C LEU A 114 11.52 1.24 -16.22
N VAL A 115 12.78 1.17 -16.62
CA VAL A 115 13.44 -0.10 -16.95
C VAL A 115 13.54 -0.99 -15.72
N GLU A 116 13.88 -0.41 -14.56
CA GLU A 116 13.94 -1.13 -13.29
C GLU A 116 12.56 -1.67 -12.88
N THR A 117 11.52 -0.86 -13.05
CA THR A 117 10.13 -1.22 -12.79
C THR A 117 9.71 -2.42 -13.62
N PHE A 118 9.92 -2.37 -14.93
CA PHE A 118 9.60 -3.49 -15.81
C PHE A 118 10.41 -4.74 -15.45
N ARG A 119 11.71 -4.59 -15.16
CA ARG A 119 12.57 -5.72 -14.77
C ARG A 119 12.06 -6.40 -13.50
N ILE A 120 11.69 -5.62 -12.47
CA ILE A 120 11.17 -6.17 -11.21
C ILE A 120 9.81 -6.84 -11.44
N TYR A 121 8.91 -6.18 -12.18
CA TYR A 121 7.60 -6.72 -12.50
C TYR A 121 7.69 -8.06 -13.24
N PHE A 122 8.50 -8.15 -14.31
CA PHE A 122 8.65 -9.38 -15.08
C PHE A 122 9.34 -10.49 -14.28
N ARG A 123 10.30 -10.16 -13.42
CA ARG A 123 10.94 -11.15 -12.54
C ARG A 123 9.98 -11.71 -11.50
N GLY A 124 9.04 -10.90 -11.00
CA GLY A 124 8.01 -11.28 -10.03
C GLY A 124 6.64 -11.59 -10.63
N PHE A 125 6.53 -11.74 -11.97
CA PHE A 125 5.27 -11.65 -12.70
C PHE A 125 4.17 -12.53 -12.11
N PHE A 126 4.44 -13.80 -11.85
CA PHE A 126 3.45 -14.73 -11.31
C PHE A 126 2.96 -14.33 -9.91
N GLN A 127 3.84 -13.79 -9.07
CA GLN A 127 3.45 -13.34 -7.73
C GLN A 127 2.59 -12.06 -7.80
N PHE A 128 2.95 -11.11 -8.67
CA PHE A 128 2.11 -9.93 -8.94
C PHE A 128 0.77 -10.29 -9.58
N PHE A 129 0.76 -11.28 -10.48
CA PHE A 129 -0.45 -11.81 -11.09
C PHE A 129 -1.36 -12.44 -10.03
N CYS A 130 -0.83 -13.28 -9.14
CA CYS A 130 -1.57 -13.84 -8.02
C CYS A 130 -2.13 -12.77 -7.08
N LEU A 131 -1.40 -11.68 -6.84
CA LEU A 131 -1.93 -10.53 -6.10
C LEU A 131 -3.05 -9.84 -6.88
N ALA A 132 -2.90 -9.62 -8.19
CA ALA A 132 -3.93 -9.01 -9.03
C ALA A 132 -5.23 -9.84 -9.07
N LEU A 133 -5.13 -11.17 -8.98
CA LEU A 133 -6.29 -12.06 -8.87
C LEU A 133 -7.15 -11.75 -7.63
N LEU A 134 -6.58 -11.27 -6.53
CA LEU A 134 -7.35 -10.86 -5.34
C LEU A 134 -8.32 -9.72 -5.67
N SER A 135 -8.00 -8.87 -6.65
CA SER A 135 -8.88 -7.79 -7.10
C SER A 135 -9.80 -8.21 -8.25
N ILE A 136 -9.31 -9.08 -9.15
CA ILE A 136 -10.03 -9.49 -10.36
C ILE A 136 -11.13 -10.52 -10.06
N VAL A 137 -10.84 -11.52 -9.23
CA VAL A 137 -11.75 -12.64 -8.96
C VAL A 137 -13.11 -12.19 -8.42
N PRO A 138 -13.19 -11.31 -7.39
CA PRO A 138 -14.50 -10.87 -6.89
C PRO A 138 -15.36 -10.19 -7.96
N ILE A 139 -14.72 -9.47 -8.89
CA ILE A 139 -15.40 -8.72 -9.95
C ILE A 139 -15.94 -9.68 -11.00
N LEU A 140 -15.11 -10.63 -11.46
CA LEU A 140 -15.56 -11.65 -12.40
C LEU A 140 -16.69 -12.48 -11.79
N CYS A 141 -16.60 -12.85 -10.51
CA CYS A 141 -17.68 -13.57 -9.83
C CYS A 141 -18.97 -12.76 -9.79
N ALA A 142 -18.90 -11.46 -9.49
CA ALA A 142 -20.08 -10.59 -9.49
C ALA A 142 -20.71 -10.47 -10.89
N GLU A 143 -19.90 -10.27 -11.93
CA GLU A 143 -20.37 -10.18 -13.32
C GLU A 143 -20.87 -11.50 -13.90
N LEU A 144 -20.34 -12.65 -13.46
CA LEU A 144 -20.84 -13.96 -13.87
C LEU A 144 -22.18 -14.27 -13.21
N THR A 145 -22.35 -13.85 -11.95
CA THR A 145 -23.59 -14.07 -11.20
C THR A 145 -24.76 -13.34 -11.84
N SER A 146 -24.59 -12.06 -12.23
CA SER A 146 -25.63 -11.31 -12.93
C SER A 146 -26.11 -12.01 -14.20
N ARG A 147 -25.18 -12.59 -14.99
CA ARG A 147 -25.50 -13.28 -16.25
C ARG A 147 -26.26 -14.59 -16.08
N PHE A 148 -25.92 -15.38 -15.07
CA PHE A 148 -26.63 -16.63 -14.82
C PHE A 148 -28.12 -16.35 -14.59
N ILE A 149 -28.47 -15.23 -13.95
CA ILE A 149 -29.85 -14.87 -13.64
C ILE A 149 -30.68 -14.58 -14.89
N ASP A 150 -30.10 -13.94 -15.90
CA ASP A 150 -30.84 -13.61 -17.12
C ASP A 150 -31.16 -14.84 -18.00
N THR A 151 -30.50 -15.98 -17.77
CA THR A 151 -30.53 -17.14 -18.70
C THR A 151 -31.31 -18.36 -18.22
N ALA A 152 -31.79 -18.43 -16.97
CA ALA A 152 -32.51 -19.62 -16.47
C ALA A 152 -34.03 -19.37 -16.34
N PRO A 153 -34.86 -19.98 -17.21
CA PRO A 153 -36.31 -19.91 -17.12
C PRO A 153 -36.85 -20.89 -16.06
N GLY A 154 -37.69 -20.41 -15.14
CA GLY A 154 -38.55 -21.28 -14.32
C GLY A 154 -38.46 -21.16 -12.78
N LEU A 155 -37.61 -20.30 -12.22
CA LEU A 155 -37.57 -20.01 -10.77
C LEU A 155 -38.21 -18.66 -10.45
N ASN A 156 -38.88 -18.57 -9.30
CA ASN A 156 -39.53 -17.33 -8.84
C ASN A 156 -38.48 -16.19 -8.78
N VAL A 157 -38.69 -15.16 -9.60
CA VAL A 157 -37.70 -14.12 -9.93
C VAL A 157 -37.22 -13.38 -8.68
N ASP A 158 -38.07 -13.27 -7.65
CA ASP A 158 -37.78 -12.56 -6.40
C ASP A 158 -36.64 -13.19 -5.58
N LEU A 159 -36.68 -14.50 -5.32
CA LEU A 159 -35.65 -15.15 -4.49
C LEU A 159 -34.29 -15.18 -5.21
N ARG A 160 -34.32 -15.40 -6.52
CA ARG A 160 -33.11 -15.47 -7.35
C ARG A 160 -32.41 -14.12 -7.46
N THR A 161 -33.18 -13.06 -7.65
CA THR A 161 -32.67 -11.68 -7.68
C THR A 161 -32.13 -11.28 -6.31
N LEU A 162 -32.80 -11.68 -5.21
CA LEU A 162 -32.31 -11.41 -3.86
C LEU A 162 -30.96 -12.10 -3.57
N VAL A 163 -30.82 -13.38 -3.90
CA VAL A 163 -29.57 -14.14 -3.72
C VAL A 163 -28.44 -13.52 -4.56
N ALA A 164 -28.75 -13.11 -5.78
CA ALA A 164 -27.79 -12.45 -6.66
C ALA A 164 -27.29 -11.10 -6.12
N MET A 165 -28.22 -10.27 -5.63
CA MET A 165 -27.87 -9.00 -5.00
C MET A 165 -27.02 -9.23 -3.76
N ALA A 166 -27.39 -10.20 -2.92
CA ALA A 166 -26.62 -10.56 -1.73
C ALA A 166 -25.20 -11.05 -2.09
N PHE A 167 -25.07 -11.88 -3.12
CA PHE A 167 -23.79 -12.36 -3.60
C PHE A 167 -22.93 -11.24 -4.20
N GLY A 168 -23.52 -10.37 -5.03
CA GLY A 168 -22.84 -9.20 -5.58
C GLY A 168 -22.35 -8.26 -4.48
N LEU A 169 -23.16 -8.04 -3.45
CA LEU A 169 -22.79 -7.26 -2.28
C LEU A 169 -21.66 -7.93 -1.48
N CYS A 170 -21.70 -9.24 -1.30
CA CYS A 170 -20.64 -9.99 -0.65
C CYS A 170 -19.31 -9.87 -1.42
N MET A 171 -19.33 -10.00 -2.75
CA MET A 171 -18.16 -9.83 -3.60
C MET A 171 -17.62 -8.39 -3.59
N LEU A 172 -18.51 -7.39 -3.50
CA LEU A 172 -18.12 -5.99 -3.32
C LEU A 172 -17.40 -5.79 -1.98
N VAL A 173 -17.95 -6.30 -0.88
CA VAL A 173 -17.33 -6.23 0.45
C VAL A 173 -15.98 -6.95 0.45
N LEU A 174 -15.91 -8.15 -0.12
CA LEU A 174 -14.67 -8.91 -0.25
C LEU A 174 -13.61 -8.11 -1.01
N ARG A 175 -13.98 -7.43 -2.10
CA ARG A 175 -13.07 -6.55 -2.84
C ARG A 175 -12.57 -5.40 -1.97
N ILE A 176 -13.46 -4.73 -1.23
CA ILE A 176 -13.07 -3.61 -0.33
C ILE A 176 -12.05 -4.10 0.70
N VAL A 177 -12.28 -5.28 1.29
CA VAL A 177 -11.38 -5.89 2.28
C VAL A 177 -10.04 -6.31 1.66
N LEU A 178 -10.03 -6.79 0.41
CA LEU A 178 -8.81 -7.27 -0.25
C LEU A 178 -7.94 -6.15 -0.84
N ILE A 179 -8.48 -4.97 -1.12
CA ILE A 179 -7.71 -3.84 -1.68
C ILE A 179 -6.49 -3.47 -0.82
N PRO A 180 -6.61 -3.27 0.52
CA PRO A 180 -5.45 -2.98 1.36
C PRO A 180 -4.38 -4.07 1.32
N VAL A 181 -4.79 -5.35 1.31
CA VAL A 181 -3.88 -6.50 1.22
C VAL A 181 -3.15 -6.50 -0.12
N TYR A 182 -3.87 -6.24 -1.21
CA TYR A 182 -3.32 -6.14 -2.55
C TYR A 182 -2.26 -5.02 -2.64
N ILE A 183 -2.56 -3.82 -2.12
CA ILE A 183 -1.64 -2.68 -2.13
C ILE A 183 -0.38 -3.00 -1.32
N ALA A 184 -0.53 -3.43 -0.05
CA ALA A 184 0.60 -3.76 0.80
C ALA A 184 1.44 -4.92 0.23
N GLY A 185 0.79 -5.92 -0.35
CA GLY A 185 1.46 -7.06 -0.98
C GLY A 185 2.35 -6.65 -2.15
N ILE A 186 1.90 -5.71 -3.00
CA ILE A 186 2.74 -5.17 -4.09
C ILE A 186 3.98 -4.49 -3.52
N GLN A 187 3.83 -3.70 -2.46
CA GLN A 187 4.92 -2.92 -1.90
C GLN A 187 5.99 -3.79 -1.25
N ILE A 188 5.56 -4.74 -0.40
CA ILE A 188 6.44 -5.72 0.26
C ILE A 188 7.18 -6.54 -0.81
N LEU A 189 6.44 -7.11 -1.76
CA LEU A 189 7.03 -7.96 -2.79
C LEU A 189 8.02 -7.18 -3.67
N THR A 190 7.69 -5.93 -4.02
CA THR A 190 8.60 -5.09 -4.81
C THR A 190 9.89 -4.80 -4.06
N ALA A 191 9.79 -4.47 -2.77
CA ALA A 191 10.97 -4.19 -1.95
C ALA A 191 11.89 -5.41 -1.83
N GLU A 192 11.33 -6.59 -1.56
CA GLU A 192 12.09 -7.85 -1.48
C GLU A 192 12.75 -8.22 -2.81
N LEU A 193 12.04 -8.05 -3.92
CA LEU A 193 12.64 -8.26 -5.23
C LEU A 193 13.74 -7.23 -5.49
N ALA A 194 13.53 -5.95 -5.20
CA ALA A 194 14.51 -4.89 -5.43
C ALA A 194 15.84 -5.16 -4.72
N THR A 195 15.81 -5.70 -3.51
CA THR A 195 17.00 -6.11 -2.73
C THR A 195 17.62 -7.45 -3.18
N GLY A 196 16.95 -8.17 -4.07
CA GLY A 196 17.42 -9.45 -4.61
C GLY A 196 16.98 -10.67 -3.82
N HIS A 197 16.20 -10.48 -2.75
CA HIS A 197 15.62 -11.57 -1.96
C HIS A 197 14.46 -12.24 -2.71
N ARG A 198 14.27 -13.54 -2.45
CA ARG A 198 13.10 -14.30 -2.93
C ARG A 198 12.23 -14.65 -1.73
N ILE A 199 11.05 -14.06 -1.68
CA ILE A 199 10.05 -14.33 -0.65
C ILE A 199 8.92 -15.20 -1.22
N GLY A 200 8.40 -16.12 -0.41
CA GLY A 200 7.24 -16.94 -0.78
C GLY A 200 5.95 -16.11 -0.80
N PHE A 201 5.03 -16.41 -1.72
CA PHE A 201 3.77 -15.67 -1.88
C PHE A 201 2.93 -15.62 -0.60
N LEU A 202 2.85 -16.73 0.14
CA LEU A 202 2.11 -16.78 1.41
C LEU A 202 2.74 -15.91 2.50
N SER A 203 4.07 -15.78 2.50
CA SER A 203 4.78 -14.90 3.43
C SER A 203 4.48 -13.43 3.12
N VAL A 204 4.43 -13.05 1.83
CA VAL A 204 3.98 -11.72 1.39
C VAL A 204 2.54 -11.46 1.83
N LEU A 205 1.64 -12.42 1.66
CA LEU A 205 0.24 -12.26 2.03
C LEU A 205 0.08 -12.08 3.56
N ASN A 206 0.77 -12.90 4.35
CA ASN A 206 0.75 -12.79 5.81
C ASN A 206 1.32 -11.44 6.28
N GLY A 207 2.42 -11.00 5.68
CA GLY A 207 2.98 -9.67 5.91
C GLY A 207 1.99 -8.56 5.56
N ALA A 208 1.35 -8.64 4.40
CA ALA A 208 0.39 -7.65 3.91
C ALA A 208 -0.84 -7.53 4.83
N VAL A 209 -1.36 -8.64 5.35
CA VAL A 209 -2.50 -8.64 6.29
C VAL A 209 -2.17 -7.90 7.59
N LYS A 210 -0.93 -7.96 8.07
CA LYS A 210 -0.49 -7.19 9.26
C LYS A 210 -0.63 -5.68 9.07
N TYR A 211 -0.42 -5.18 7.85
CA TYR A 211 -0.56 -3.75 7.51
C TYR A 211 -1.98 -3.33 7.13
N TRP A 212 -2.92 -4.28 7.11
CA TRP A 212 -4.31 -4.05 6.71
C TRP A 212 -4.97 -2.82 7.36
N PRO A 213 -5.01 -2.66 8.70
CA PRO A 213 -5.75 -1.56 9.32
C PRO A 213 -5.17 -0.19 8.97
N ARG A 214 -3.86 -0.11 8.74
CA ARG A 214 -3.17 1.15 8.41
C ARG A 214 -3.43 1.54 6.97
N VAL A 215 -3.28 0.60 6.04
CA VAL A 215 -3.56 0.84 4.61
C VAL A 215 -5.05 1.10 4.40
N ALA A 216 -5.94 0.42 5.14
CA ALA A 216 -7.37 0.70 5.14
C ALA A 216 -7.69 2.09 5.68
N GLY A 217 -7.09 2.51 6.80
CA GLY A 217 -7.26 3.85 7.36
C GLY A 217 -6.78 4.95 6.42
N LEU A 218 -5.60 4.76 5.80
CA LEU A 218 -5.11 5.66 4.76
C LEU A 218 -6.07 5.68 3.55
N GLY A 219 -6.56 4.52 3.12
CA GLY A 219 -7.55 4.40 2.06
C GLY A 219 -8.83 5.18 2.37
N LEU A 220 -9.39 5.03 3.57
CA LEU A 220 -10.59 5.75 4.01
C LEU A 220 -10.36 7.27 3.98
N PHE A 221 -9.22 7.73 4.49
CA PHE A 221 -8.84 9.15 4.43
C PHE A 221 -8.78 9.66 2.99
N VAL A 222 -8.12 8.91 2.10
CA VAL A 222 -8.00 9.25 0.68
C VAL A 222 -9.39 9.32 0.04
N TYR A 223 -10.23 8.30 0.19
CA TYR A 223 -11.59 8.31 -0.33
C TYR A 223 -12.42 9.46 0.23
N GLY A 224 -12.24 9.82 1.50
CA GLY A 224 -12.88 11.00 2.11
C GLY A 224 -12.48 12.30 1.41
N VAL A 225 -11.20 12.51 1.11
CA VAL A 225 -10.74 13.69 0.36
C VAL A 225 -11.28 13.68 -1.07
N PHE A 226 -11.31 12.52 -1.74
CA PHE A 226 -11.91 12.40 -3.07
C PHE A 226 -13.40 12.73 -3.06
N PHE A 227 -14.13 12.30 -2.04
CA PHE A 227 -15.54 12.66 -1.86
C PHE A 227 -15.73 14.16 -1.74
N LEU A 228 -14.90 14.85 -0.95
CA LEU A 228 -14.93 16.31 -0.84
C LEU A 228 -14.60 16.99 -2.18
N LEU A 229 -13.68 16.45 -2.97
CA LEU A 229 -13.39 16.96 -4.32
C LEU A 229 -14.55 16.80 -5.28
N ILE A 230 -15.30 15.69 -5.20
CA ILE A 230 -16.51 15.50 -6.01
C ILE A 230 -17.58 16.53 -5.61
N LEU A 231 -17.77 16.76 -4.31
CA LEU A 231 -18.67 17.81 -3.83
C LEU A 231 -18.24 19.20 -4.30
N PHE A 232 -16.93 19.47 -4.34
CA PHE A 232 -16.40 20.73 -4.87
C PHE A 232 -16.70 20.91 -6.37
N ALA A 233 -16.49 19.87 -7.19
CA ALA A 233 -16.89 19.89 -8.61
C ALA A 233 -18.39 20.12 -8.78
N LEU A 234 -19.21 19.45 -7.96
CA LEU A 234 -20.67 19.63 -7.97
C LEU A 234 -21.05 21.08 -7.64
N GLY A 235 -20.38 21.70 -6.66
CA GLY A 235 -20.55 23.11 -6.33
C GLY A 235 -20.24 24.05 -7.49
N ILE A 236 -19.15 23.79 -8.23
CA ILE A 236 -18.81 24.55 -9.45
C ILE A 236 -19.90 24.37 -10.51
N ALA A 237 -20.39 23.15 -10.73
CA ALA A 237 -21.46 22.88 -11.69
C ALA A 237 -22.75 23.65 -11.34
N ILE A 238 -23.17 23.61 -10.07
CA ILE A 238 -24.35 24.35 -9.59
C ILE A 238 -24.16 25.86 -9.81
N MET A 239 -22.98 26.41 -9.53
CA MET A 239 -22.69 27.84 -9.73
C MET A 239 -22.94 28.28 -11.18
N VAL A 240 -22.51 27.47 -12.15
CA VAL A 240 -22.70 27.73 -13.59
C VAL A 240 -24.17 27.65 -13.99
N VAL A 241 -24.91 26.65 -13.48
CA VAL A 241 -26.35 26.48 -13.77
C VAL A 241 -27.18 27.61 -13.17
N THR A 242 -26.80 28.13 -11.99
CA THR A 242 -27.58 29.14 -11.26
C THR A 242 -27.32 30.55 -11.80
N SER A 243 -26.12 30.81 -12.33
CA SER A 243 -25.78 32.11 -12.92
C SER A 243 -24.82 31.95 -14.10
N ALA A 244 -25.34 32.11 -15.32
CA ALA A 244 -24.57 32.01 -16.55
C ALA A 244 -23.98 33.37 -16.97
N THR A 245 -23.37 34.10 -16.03
CA THR A 245 -22.64 35.33 -16.36
C THR A 245 -21.24 34.98 -16.88
N LEU A 246 -20.66 35.83 -17.75
CA LEU A 246 -19.28 35.65 -18.22
C LEU A 246 -18.29 35.51 -17.06
N PHE A 247 -18.51 36.28 -15.98
CA PHE A 247 -17.71 36.19 -14.76
C PHE A 247 -17.83 34.82 -14.09
N SER A 248 -19.04 34.28 -13.93
CA SER A 248 -19.29 32.94 -13.37
C SER A 248 -18.61 31.85 -14.20
N ILE A 249 -18.64 31.95 -15.54
CA ILE A 249 -17.99 30.99 -16.43
C ILE A 249 -16.46 31.03 -16.27
N VAL A 250 -15.85 32.22 -16.29
CA VAL A 250 -14.40 32.37 -16.10
C VAL A 250 -13.98 31.91 -14.72
N LEU A 251 -14.75 32.23 -13.68
CA LEU A 251 -14.51 31.78 -12.31
C LEU A 251 -14.62 30.25 -12.21
N ALA A 252 -15.63 29.63 -12.83
CA ALA A 252 -15.80 28.18 -12.86
C ALA A 252 -14.61 27.48 -13.53
N LEU A 253 -14.13 28.01 -14.66
CA LEU A 253 -12.92 27.53 -15.33
C LEU A 253 -11.68 27.63 -14.43
N GLY A 254 -11.50 28.76 -13.73
CA GLY A 254 -10.42 28.93 -12.76
C GLY A 254 -10.49 27.94 -11.59
N LEU A 255 -11.69 27.74 -11.03
CA LEU A 255 -11.91 26.78 -9.95
C LEU A 255 -11.72 25.32 -10.40
N LEU A 256 -12.12 24.98 -11.63
CA LEU A 256 -11.86 23.66 -12.22
C LEU A 256 -10.36 23.42 -12.44
N ALA A 257 -9.64 24.40 -12.98
CA ALA A 257 -8.20 24.31 -13.15
C ALA A 257 -7.49 24.13 -11.80
N PHE A 258 -7.91 24.89 -10.79
CA PHE A 258 -7.42 24.76 -9.42
C PHE A 258 -7.74 23.39 -8.81
N GLN A 259 -8.96 22.88 -9.04
CA GLN A 259 -9.38 21.55 -8.58
C GLN A 259 -8.51 20.45 -9.18
N VAL A 260 -8.28 20.47 -10.49
CA VAL A 260 -7.44 19.49 -11.19
C VAL A 260 -6.00 19.55 -10.67
N TRP A 261 -5.48 20.75 -10.43
CA TRP A 261 -4.15 20.94 -9.85
C TRP A 261 -4.06 20.36 -8.43
N LEU A 262 -5.03 20.68 -7.57
CA LEU A 262 -5.08 20.20 -6.18
C LEU A 262 -5.19 18.68 -6.15
N PHE A 263 -6.02 18.11 -7.02
CA PHE A 263 -6.18 16.67 -7.19
C PHE A 263 -4.85 16.00 -7.56
N GLY A 264 -4.19 16.47 -8.62
CA GLY A 264 -2.92 15.89 -9.06
C GLY A 264 -1.85 15.97 -7.97
N ARG A 265 -1.76 17.11 -7.27
CA ARG A 265 -0.80 17.31 -6.17
C ARG A 265 -1.07 16.37 -5.00
N PHE A 266 -2.33 16.23 -4.60
CA PHE A 266 -2.75 15.36 -3.51
C PHE A 266 -2.51 13.89 -3.86
N PHE A 267 -2.91 13.48 -5.07
CA PHE A 267 -2.75 12.11 -5.54
C PHE A 267 -1.30 11.62 -5.50
N ILE A 268 -0.35 12.44 -5.98
CA ILE A 268 1.08 12.10 -5.92
C ILE A 268 1.54 11.94 -4.46
N ASN A 269 1.13 12.84 -3.56
CA ASN A 269 1.49 12.73 -2.14
C ASN A 269 0.95 11.44 -1.52
N VAL A 270 -0.29 11.06 -1.84
CA VAL A 270 -0.89 9.82 -1.35
C VAL A 270 -0.09 8.59 -1.79
N LEU A 271 0.37 8.54 -3.04
CA LEU A 271 1.18 7.43 -3.53
C LEU A 271 2.51 7.30 -2.77
N PHE A 272 3.11 8.42 -2.34
CA PHE A 272 4.26 8.41 -1.44
C PHE A 272 3.87 7.97 -0.02
N TRP A 273 2.78 8.50 0.56
CA TRP A 273 2.31 8.08 1.89
C TRP A 273 2.06 6.58 1.98
N GLN A 274 1.51 5.98 0.92
CA GLN A 274 1.36 4.53 0.83
C GLN A 274 2.70 3.81 1.00
N GLN A 275 3.81 4.32 0.43
CA GLN A 275 5.13 3.68 0.59
C GLN A 275 5.63 3.80 2.03
N PHE A 276 5.57 4.98 2.63
CA PHE A 276 6.00 5.22 4.02
C PHE A 276 5.23 4.33 5.02
N THR A 277 3.91 4.24 4.89
CA THR A 277 3.08 3.45 5.81
C THR A 277 3.37 1.94 5.79
N VAL A 278 3.86 1.40 4.67
CA VAL A 278 4.10 -0.04 4.51
C VAL A 278 5.58 -0.40 4.63
N LEU A 279 6.48 0.40 4.04
CA LEU A 279 7.92 0.12 4.02
C LEU A 279 8.63 0.60 5.29
N GLU A 280 8.32 1.81 5.76
CA GLU A 280 8.92 2.40 6.97
C GLU A 280 8.14 2.06 8.24
N ASN A 281 7.02 1.32 8.12
CA ASN A 281 6.16 0.97 9.25
C ASN A 281 5.68 2.21 10.04
N SER A 282 5.70 3.40 9.43
CA SER A 282 5.44 4.67 10.09
C SER A 282 3.94 4.94 10.29
N THR A 283 3.60 5.74 11.31
CA THR A 283 2.20 6.13 11.53
C THR A 283 1.75 7.14 10.49
N ALA A 284 0.45 7.35 10.31
CA ALA A 284 -0.06 8.29 9.29
C ALA A 284 0.49 9.73 9.47
N ALA A 285 0.73 10.16 10.72
CA ALA A 285 1.30 11.47 11.02
C ALA A 285 2.80 11.55 10.70
N ASP A 286 3.54 10.48 10.95
CA ASP A 286 4.97 10.40 10.64
C ASP A 286 5.19 10.30 9.12
N ALA A 287 4.39 9.49 8.42
CA ALA A 287 4.39 9.40 6.95
C ALA A 287 4.09 10.76 6.28
N LEU A 288 3.21 11.58 6.88
CA LEU A 288 2.94 12.95 6.42
C LEU A 288 4.16 13.86 6.58
N ARG A 289 4.91 13.71 7.68
CA ARG A 289 6.12 14.48 7.93
C ARG A 289 7.27 14.07 7.01
N GLU A 290 7.54 12.78 6.92
CA GLU A 290 8.62 12.20 6.11
C GLU A 290 8.39 12.46 4.62
N SER A 291 7.17 12.31 4.13
CA SER A 291 6.84 12.68 2.75
C SER A 291 7.02 14.17 2.45
N ARG A 292 6.81 15.06 3.44
CA ARG A 292 7.06 16.50 3.28
C ARG A 292 8.55 16.78 3.24
N GLU A 293 9.35 16.03 3.98
CA GLU A 293 10.81 16.07 3.94
C GLU A 293 11.32 15.54 2.59
N LEU A 294 10.78 14.42 2.08
CA LEU A 294 11.07 13.89 0.74
C LEU A 294 10.62 14.82 -0.40
N ALA A 295 9.48 15.48 -0.26
CA ALA A 295 9.01 16.50 -1.20
C ALA A 295 9.92 17.74 -1.25
N ARG A 296 10.71 17.96 -0.18
CA ARG A 296 11.64 19.07 -0.04
C ARG A 296 13.10 18.66 -0.28
N SER A 297 13.39 17.36 -0.29
CA SER A 297 14.69 16.81 -0.64
C SER A 297 14.96 16.99 -2.13
N GLY A 298 16.24 17.07 -2.48
CA GLY A 298 16.66 17.36 -3.84
C GLY A 298 16.30 18.75 -4.36
N ARG A 299 16.29 19.76 -3.46
CA ARG A 299 16.17 21.17 -3.86
C ARG A 299 17.30 21.61 -4.79
N ASP A 300 18.46 20.99 -4.62
CA ASP A 300 19.69 21.22 -5.40
C ASP A 300 19.68 20.47 -6.75
N LEU A 301 18.73 19.56 -6.96
CA LEU A 301 18.54 18.87 -8.23
C LEU A 301 17.65 19.67 -9.20
N PRO A 302 17.87 19.55 -10.52
CA PRO A 302 16.98 20.10 -11.54
C PRO A 302 15.53 19.67 -11.31
N TRP A 303 14.58 20.56 -11.60
CA TRP A 303 13.16 20.34 -11.26
C TRP A 303 12.60 18.99 -11.76
N TYR A 304 13.02 18.51 -12.93
CA TYR A 304 12.57 17.26 -13.54
C TYR A 304 13.13 15.99 -12.86
N GLN A 305 14.21 16.11 -12.08
CA GLN A 305 14.82 15.00 -11.34
C GLN A 305 14.23 14.88 -9.92
N ARG A 306 13.43 15.87 -9.48
CA ARG A 306 12.82 15.85 -8.16
C ARG A 306 11.83 14.67 -8.04
N PRO A 307 11.77 14.00 -6.88
CA PRO A 307 10.92 12.82 -6.68
C PRO A 307 9.44 13.05 -7.06
N LEU A 308 8.89 14.23 -6.72
CA LEU A 308 7.51 14.59 -7.05
C LEU A 308 7.25 14.69 -8.56
N TRP A 309 8.19 15.24 -9.33
CA TRP A 309 8.03 15.40 -10.77
C TRP A 309 8.21 14.07 -11.50
N ARG A 310 9.15 13.23 -11.05
CA ARG A 310 9.29 11.85 -11.55
C ARG A 310 8.02 11.03 -11.27
N GLY A 311 7.46 11.16 -10.07
CA GLY A 311 6.17 10.55 -9.72
C GLY A 311 5.02 11.07 -10.61
N ALA A 312 4.92 12.37 -10.81
CA ALA A 312 3.93 12.98 -11.70
C ALA A 312 4.02 12.45 -13.15
N PHE A 313 5.24 12.31 -13.66
CA PHE A 313 5.50 11.78 -15.00
C PHE A 313 5.05 10.32 -15.13
N ILE A 314 5.41 9.46 -14.16
CA ILE A 314 4.99 8.05 -14.14
C ILE A 314 3.46 7.93 -14.09
N VAL A 315 2.83 8.70 -13.22
CA VAL A 315 1.35 8.75 -13.08
C VAL A 315 0.70 9.23 -14.38
N SER A 316 1.27 10.24 -15.04
CA SER A 316 0.73 10.76 -16.30
C SER A 316 0.78 9.72 -17.42
N ILE A 317 1.89 8.98 -17.53
CA ILE A 317 2.00 7.85 -18.48
C ILE A 317 0.94 6.79 -18.16
N TRP A 318 0.78 6.43 -16.89
CA TRP A 318 -0.23 5.46 -16.48
C TRP A 318 -1.65 5.91 -16.79
N PHE A 319 -2.01 7.18 -16.53
CA PHE A 319 -3.32 7.71 -16.87
C PHE A 319 -3.55 7.75 -18.39
N ALA A 320 -2.56 8.16 -19.18
CA ALA A 320 -2.65 8.15 -20.64
C ALA A 320 -2.91 6.72 -21.15
N PHE A 321 -2.21 5.73 -20.59
CA PHE A 321 -2.43 4.32 -20.88
C PHE A 321 -3.85 3.85 -20.50
N VAL A 322 -4.33 4.20 -19.30
CA VAL A 322 -5.69 3.86 -18.86
C VAL A 322 -6.73 4.50 -19.78
N ILE A 323 -6.60 5.79 -20.12
CA ILE A 323 -7.51 6.48 -21.04
C ILE A 323 -7.51 5.79 -22.41
N ALA A 324 -6.34 5.40 -22.92
CA ALA A 324 -6.22 4.71 -24.20
C ALA A 324 -6.94 3.34 -24.20
N ILE A 325 -7.00 2.66 -23.06
CA ILE A 325 -7.63 1.33 -22.93
C ILE A 325 -9.12 1.43 -22.59
N THR A 326 -9.54 2.43 -21.82
CA THR A 326 -10.92 2.51 -21.32
C THR A 326 -11.80 3.43 -22.14
N VAL A 327 -11.26 4.58 -22.58
CA VAL A 327 -12.07 5.63 -23.25
C VAL A 327 -12.07 5.44 -24.75
N VAL A 328 -10.94 5.07 -25.36
CA VAL A 328 -10.84 4.95 -26.83
C VAL A 328 -11.78 3.89 -27.40
N PRO A 329 -11.91 2.68 -26.83
CA PRO A 329 -12.86 1.68 -27.36
C PRO A 329 -14.31 2.13 -27.28
N GLU A 330 -14.66 2.87 -26.22
CA GLU A 330 -16.01 3.37 -25.96
C GLU A 330 -16.25 4.76 -26.57
N TRP A 331 -15.27 5.32 -27.29
CA TRP A 331 -15.35 6.68 -27.83
C TRP A 331 -16.50 6.90 -28.81
N PRO A 332 -16.79 5.99 -29.77
CA PRO A 332 -17.92 6.16 -30.68
C PRO A 332 -19.24 6.28 -29.92
N MET A 333 -19.44 5.42 -28.91
CA MET A 333 -20.62 5.42 -28.05
C MET A 333 -20.72 6.72 -27.24
N LEU A 334 -19.62 7.14 -26.58
CA LEU A 334 -19.56 8.39 -25.83
C LEU A 334 -19.83 9.61 -26.72
N ARG A 335 -19.31 9.62 -27.94
CA ARG A 335 -19.55 10.67 -28.92
C ARG A 335 -21.02 10.73 -29.31
N ASP A 336 -21.64 9.59 -29.62
CA ASP A 336 -23.05 9.53 -29.99
C ASP A 336 -23.94 9.99 -28.83
N TYR A 337 -23.62 9.60 -27.59
CA TYR A 337 -24.29 10.15 -26.41
C TYR A 337 -24.10 11.64 -26.24
N PHE A 338 -22.89 12.16 -26.46
CA PHE A 338 -22.63 13.58 -26.34
C PHE A 338 -23.40 14.38 -27.39
N VAL A 339 -23.44 13.89 -28.63
CA VAL A 339 -24.22 14.49 -29.72
C VAL A 339 -25.72 14.45 -29.41
N GLU A 340 -26.22 13.34 -28.86
CA GLU A 340 -27.62 13.21 -28.47
C GLU A 340 -27.95 14.15 -27.31
N LEU A 341 -27.11 14.21 -26.27
CA LEU A 341 -27.27 15.13 -25.13
C LEU A 341 -27.30 16.60 -25.57
N MET A 342 -26.48 16.97 -26.56
CA MET A 342 -26.45 18.32 -27.11
C MET A 342 -27.66 18.63 -28.00
N ARG A 343 -28.35 17.61 -28.54
CA ARG A 343 -29.51 17.77 -29.43
C ARG A 343 -30.86 17.61 -28.75
N THR A 344 -30.94 16.82 -27.69
CA THR A 344 -32.21 16.47 -27.06
C THR A 344 -32.62 17.54 -26.06
N GLN A 345 -33.76 18.20 -26.30
CA GLN A 345 -34.37 19.11 -25.31
C GLN A 345 -35.22 18.37 -24.27
N ASP A 346 -35.56 17.10 -24.52
CA ASP A 346 -36.40 16.28 -23.67
C ASP A 346 -35.57 15.22 -22.88
N PRO A 347 -35.36 15.40 -21.57
CA PRO A 347 -34.53 14.51 -20.75
C PRO A 347 -35.11 13.11 -20.58
N GLN A 348 -36.43 12.92 -20.74
CA GLN A 348 -37.06 11.60 -20.60
C GLN A 348 -36.79 10.71 -21.81
N ALA A 349 -36.80 11.28 -23.02
CA ALA A 349 -36.45 10.56 -24.24
C ALA A 349 -34.99 10.07 -24.24
N LEU A 350 -34.09 10.86 -23.64
CA LEU A 350 -32.68 10.50 -23.49
C LEU A 350 -32.49 9.33 -22.50
N MET A 351 -33.18 9.35 -21.35
CA MET A 351 -33.16 8.25 -20.39
C MET A 351 -33.73 6.95 -21.00
N GLN A 352 -34.77 7.05 -21.82
CA GLN A 352 -35.39 5.88 -22.46
C GLN A 352 -34.50 5.28 -23.56
N LYS A 353 -33.79 6.13 -24.32
CA LYS A 353 -32.75 5.70 -25.26
C LYS A 353 -31.54 5.09 -24.56
N MET A 354 -31.12 5.62 -23.41
CA MET A 354 -30.05 5.04 -22.60
C MET A 354 -30.43 3.65 -22.07
N ASN A 355 -31.67 3.48 -21.62
CA ASN A 355 -32.11 2.18 -21.10
C ASN A 355 -32.17 1.12 -22.22
N THR A 356 -32.60 1.52 -23.42
CA THR A 356 -32.64 0.64 -24.59
C THR A 356 -31.25 0.34 -25.16
N SER A 357 -30.31 1.28 -25.15
CA SER A 357 -28.92 1.04 -25.56
C SER A 357 -28.18 0.11 -24.59
N LEU A 358 -28.45 0.22 -23.29
CA LEU A 358 -27.91 -0.68 -22.26
C LEU A 358 -28.44 -2.11 -22.38
N GLN A 359 -29.72 -2.28 -22.76
CA GLN A 359 -30.33 -3.60 -22.97
C GLN A 359 -29.92 -4.27 -24.29
N THR A 360 -29.52 -3.49 -25.30
CA THR A 360 -29.13 -3.99 -26.63
C THR A 360 -27.63 -4.19 -26.79
N HIS A 361 -26.81 -3.63 -25.89
CA HIS A 361 -25.37 -3.92 -25.85
C HIS A 361 -25.14 -5.36 -25.34
N GLY A 362 -25.00 -6.29 -26.29
CA GLY A 362 -24.43 -7.60 -26.03
C GLY A 362 -23.02 -7.51 -25.44
N PHE A 363 -22.54 -8.62 -24.87
CA PHE A 363 -21.30 -8.63 -24.11
C PHE A 363 -20.06 -8.22 -24.95
N ASN A 364 -19.40 -7.12 -24.56
CA ASN A 364 -18.23 -6.60 -25.25
C ASN A 364 -16.95 -7.32 -24.78
N TYR A 365 -16.69 -8.51 -25.33
CA TYR A 365 -15.50 -9.32 -25.04
C TYR A 365 -14.16 -8.57 -25.18
N PRO A 366 -13.92 -7.73 -26.20
CA PRO A 366 -12.66 -6.99 -26.29
C PRO A 366 -12.55 -5.93 -25.19
N ALA A 367 -13.63 -5.25 -24.82
CA ALA A 367 -13.61 -4.32 -23.69
C ALA A 367 -13.32 -5.03 -22.35
N LEU A 368 -13.88 -6.24 -22.15
CA LEU A 368 -13.55 -7.07 -20.99
C LEU A 368 -12.06 -7.45 -20.98
N ALA A 369 -11.53 -7.93 -22.11
CA ALA A 369 -10.13 -8.34 -22.21
C ALA A 369 -9.17 -7.18 -21.92
N LEU A 370 -9.48 -5.99 -22.43
CA LEU A 370 -8.75 -4.74 -22.16
C LEU A 370 -8.81 -4.33 -20.68
N ASN A 371 -9.97 -4.46 -20.03
CA ASN A 371 -10.10 -4.22 -18.59
C ASN A 371 -9.31 -5.23 -17.74
N ILE A 372 -9.29 -6.51 -18.12
CA ILE A 372 -8.48 -7.53 -17.46
C ILE A 372 -7.00 -7.21 -17.63
N LEU A 373 -6.58 -6.85 -18.85
CA LEU A 373 -5.19 -6.46 -19.14
C LEU A 373 -4.74 -5.26 -18.30
N GLN A 374 -5.59 -4.22 -18.20
CA GLN A 374 -5.33 -3.06 -17.35
C GLN A 374 -5.08 -3.48 -15.89
N ARG A 375 -5.87 -4.40 -15.36
CA ARG A 375 -5.75 -4.88 -13.97
C ARG A 375 -4.50 -5.74 -13.74
N ILE A 376 -4.12 -6.56 -14.73
CA ILE A 376 -2.87 -7.35 -14.68
C ILE A 376 -1.64 -6.43 -14.68
N LEU A 377 -1.72 -5.30 -15.39
CA LEU A 377 -0.65 -4.31 -15.49
C LEU A 377 -0.67 -3.28 -14.35
N GLN A 378 -1.78 -3.16 -13.60
CA GLN A 378 -1.92 -2.22 -12.48
C GLN A 378 -0.80 -2.29 -11.43
N PRO A 379 -0.23 -3.47 -11.09
CA PRO A 379 0.92 -3.54 -10.18
C PRO A 379 2.15 -2.75 -10.65
N LEU A 380 2.32 -2.49 -11.96
CA LEU A 380 3.45 -1.71 -12.49
C LEU A 380 3.52 -0.32 -11.85
N LEU A 381 2.37 0.33 -11.61
CA LEU A 381 2.34 1.63 -10.97
C LEU A 381 2.86 1.54 -9.52
N GLY A 382 2.43 0.52 -8.77
CA GLY A 382 2.90 0.29 -7.40
C GLY A 382 4.40 -0.01 -7.36
N VAL A 383 4.88 -0.86 -8.27
CA VAL A 383 6.31 -1.18 -8.40
C VAL A 383 7.12 0.09 -8.68
N ALA A 384 6.66 0.93 -9.62
CA ALA A 384 7.36 2.15 -10.00
C ALA A 384 7.52 3.13 -8.84
N PHE A 385 6.49 3.26 -7.99
CA PHE A 385 6.54 4.13 -6.82
C PHE A 385 7.44 3.59 -5.71
N VAL A 386 7.49 2.27 -5.51
CA VAL A 386 8.46 1.67 -4.58
C VAL A 386 9.89 1.91 -5.07
N VAL A 387 10.16 1.69 -6.36
CA VAL A 387 11.49 1.95 -6.95
C VAL A 387 11.86 3.42 -6.83
N LEU A 388 10.96 4.34 -7.18
CA LEU A 388 11.16 5.78 -7.04
C LEU A 388 11.45 6.18 -5.59
N TYR A 389 10.73 5.58 -4.65
CA TYR A 389 10.93 5.80 -3.22
C TYR A 389 12.32 5.33 -2.75
N LEU A 390 12.72 4.11 -3.11
CA LEU A 390 14.06 3.58 -2.77
C LEU A 390 15.19 4.42 -3.38
N ASP A 391 15.03 4.87 -4.63
CA ASP A 391 15.98 5.78 -5.31
C ASP A 391 16.09 7.12 -4.56
N SER A 392 14.96 7.67 -4.12
CA SER A 392 14.93 8.97 -3.42
C SER A 392 15.50 8.96 -2.00
N ILE A 393 15.54 7.81 -1.33
CA ILE A 393 16.19 7.66 -0.02
C ILE A 393 17.69 7.41 -0.21
N GLY A 394 18.08 6.63 -1.21
CA GLY A 394 19.49 6.34 -1.51
C GLY A 394 20.31 7.60 -1.83
N ASP A 395 19.70 8.59 -2.49
CA ASP A 395 20.34 9.88 -2.84
C ASP A 395 20.49 10.85 -1.64
N ASN A 396 19.74 10.67 -0.54
CA ASN A 396 19.84 11.54 0.64
C ASN A 396 20.97 11.11 1.60
N GLU A 397 21.50 9.88 1.45
CA GLU A 397 22.60 9.34 2.27
C GLU A 397 23.99 9.54 1.62
N SER A 398 24.06 10.08 0.40
CA SER A 398 25.29 10.44 -0.32
C SER A 398 25.57 11.94 -0.26
#